data_AF-A0A7W2IM94-F1
#
_entry.id   AF-A0A7W2IM94-F1
#
_cell.length_a   1.000
_cell.length_b   1.000
_cell.length_c   1.000
_cell.angle_alpha   90.00
_cell.angle_beta   90.00
_cell.angle_gamma   90.00
#
_symmetry.space_group_name_H-M   'P 1'
#
loop_
_entity.id
_entity.type
_entity.pdbx_description
1 polymer ?
#
loop_
_entity_poly.entity_id
_entity_poly.type
_entity_poly.pdbx_seq_one_letter_code
_entity_poly.pdbx_strand_id
1 'polypeptide(L)'
;MPKSVKDEVDAPGTPIPARDKASGMLFTFPINPSTDEERKRVLVEEIIIGNGNRDKYLADATHVVEAGARHGYFITTDGRINDKRDELKEVCGVRVITPAEWLSLWDCQ
;
A
#
# COMPACT_ATOMS: atom_id res chain seq x y z
N MET A 1 -4.99 -11.85 -0.12
CA MET A 1 -4.23 -10.67 -0.60
C MET A 1 -5.12 -9.43 -0.55
N PRO A 2 -4.52 -8.23 -0.45
CA PRO A 2 -5.20 -6.94 -0.46
C PRO A 2 -6.06 -6.75 -1.70
N LYS A 3 -7.19 -6.04 -1.58
CA LYS A 3 -8.05 -5.74 -2.73
C LYS A 3 -7.28 -4.91 -3.76
N SER A 4 -6.39 -4.04 -3.29
CA SER A 4 -5.73 -3.07 -4.12
C SER A 4 -4.68 -3.66 -5.08
N VAL A 5 -3.98 -4.72 -4.66
CA VAL A 5 -3.02 -5.46 -5.51
C VAL A 5 -3.75 -6.13 -6.68
N LYS A 6 -4.98 -6.59 -6.46
CA LYS A 6 -5.80 -7.14 -7.52
C LYS A 6 -6.21 -6.07 -8.54
N ASP A 7 -6.62 -4.90 -8.05
CA ASP A 7 -7.00 -3.76 -8.88
C ASP A 7 -5.80 -3.27 -9.74
N GLU A 8 -4.57 -3.32 -9.24
CA GLU A 8 -3.36 -3.02 -10.02
C GLU A 8 -3.07 -4.06 -11.11
N VAL A 9 -3.21 -5.34 -10.79
CA VAL A 9 -2.96 -6.44 -11.73
C VAL A 9 -3.94 -6.41 -12.90
N ASP A 10 -5.18 -5.99 -12.63
CA ASP A 10 -6.25 -5.87 -13.62
C ASP A 10 -6.20 -4.55 -14.42
N ALA A 11 -5.30 -3.62 -14.07
CA ALA A 11 -5.17 -2.33 -14.75
C ALA A 11 -4.70 -2.49 -16.21
N PRO A 12 -5.22 -1.67 -17.15
CA PRO A 12 -4.92 -1.80 -18.58
C PRO A 12 -3.44 -1.51 -18.94
N GLY A 13 -2.69 -0.86 -18.04
CA GLY A 13 -1.25 -0.60 -18.20
C GLY A 13 -0.34 -1.72 -17.70
N THR A 14 -0.89 -2.76 -17.05
CA THR A 14 -0.09 -3.84 -16.46
C THR A 14 0.36 -4.82 -17.56
N PRO A 15 1.67 -5.08 -17.71
CA PRO A 15 2.17 -6.01 -18.73
C PRO A 15 1.54 -7.40 -18.59
N ILE A 16 1.12 -7.99 -19.71
CA ILE A 16 0.49 -9.33 -19.77
C ILE A 16 1.26 -10.40 -18.98
N PRO A 17 2.61 -10.49 -19.06
CA PRO A 17 3.37 -11.49 -18.29
C PRO A 17 3.25 -11.33 -16.77
N ALA A 18 3.07 -10.09 -16.30
CA ALA A 18 2.86 -9.80 -14.88
C ALA A 18 1.43 -10.17 -14.45
N ARG A 19 0.44 -9.87 -15.31
CA ARG A 19 -0.96 -10.21 -15.08
C ARG A 19 -1.19 -11.72 -14.99
N ASP A 20 -0.62 -12.48 -15.92
CA ASP A 20 -0.80 -13.93 -15.99
C ASP A 20 -0.22 -14.63 -14.75
N LYS A 21 0.99 -14.22 -14.31
CA LYS A 21 1.60 -14.73 -13.08
C LYS A 21 0.79 -14.38 -11.83
N ALA A 22 0.29 -13.15 -11.74
CA ALA A 22 -0.46 -12.69 -10.58
C ALA A 22 -1.85 -13.34 -10.49
N SER A 23 -2.54 -13.56 -11.62
CA SER A 23 -3.87 -14.18 -11.66
C SER A 23 -3.93 -15.56 -10.98
N GLY A 24 -2.85 -16.33 -11.02
CA GLY A 24 -2.74 -17.65 -10.37
C GLY A 24 -2.45 -17.60 -8.87
N MET A 25 -2.17 -16.42 -8.30
CA MET A 25 -1.77 -16.22 -6.91
C MET A 25 -2.76 -15.37 -6.10
N LEU A 26 -3.74 -14.75 -6.76
CA LEU A 26 -4.62 -13.74 -6.16
C LEU A 26 -5.92 -14.34 -5.62
N PHE A 27 -5.96 -14.58 -4.30
CA PHE A 27 -7.20 -14.79 -3.54
C PHE A 27 -7.49 -13.55 -2.68
N THR A 28 -8.50 -12.75 -3.05
CA THR A 28 -9.02 -11.63 -2.25
C THR A 28 -10.17 -12.13 -1.39
N PHE A 29 -10.04 -12.02 -0.06
CA PHE A 29 -11.13 -12.25 0.88
C PHE A 29 -11.77 -10.90 1.23
N PRO A 30 -13.10 -10.74 1.13
CA PRO A 30 -13.77 -9.58 1.68
C PRO A 30 -13.66 -9.63 3.20
N ILE A 31 -13.06 -8.59 3.80
CA ILE A 31 -12.96 -8.44 5.25
C ILE A 31 -13.79 -7.22 5.61
N ASN A 32 -14.65 -7.35 6.62
CA ASN A 32 -15.30 -6.20 7.24
C ASN A 32 -14.28 -5.55 8.18
N PRO A 33 -13.82 -4.31 7.91
CA PRO A 33 -12.89 -3.64 8.80
C PRO A 33 -13.55 -3.40 10.15
N SER A 34 -12.79 -3.60 11.22
CA SER A 34 -13.16 -3.15 12.57
C SER A 34 -13.22 -1.61 12.63
N THR A 35 -13.90 -1.07 13.64
CA THR A 35 -14.01 0.39 13.83
C THR A 35 -12.65 1.08 14.02
N ASP A 36 -11.65 0.38 14.56
CA ASP A 36 -10.27 0.87 14.69
C ASP A 36 -9.54 0.93 13.34
N GLU A 37 -9.77 -0.07 12.47
CA GLU A 37 -9.22 -0.09 11.11
C GLU A 37 -9.80 1.02 10.25
N GLU A 38 -11.11 1.28 10.38
CA GLU A 38 -11.75 2.40 9.67
C GLU A 38 -11.21 3.75 10.14
N ARG A 39 -10.96 3.91 11.45
CA ARG A 39 -10.32 5.12 11.99
C ARG A 39 -8.90 5.31 11.44
N LYS A 40 -8.09 4.26 11.43
CA LYS A 40 -6.73 4.28 10.87
C LYS A 40 -6.76 4.61 9.38
N ARG A 41 -7.74 4.10 8.65
CA ARG A 41 -7.94 4.41 7.24
C ARG A 41 -8.18 5.90 7.02
N VAL A 42 -9.09 6.52 7.78
CA VAL A 42 -9.35 7.96 7.67
C VAL A 42 -8.08 8.78 7.94
N LEU A 43 -7.33 8.42 8.99
CA LEU A 43 -6.07 9.12 9.32
C LEU A 43 -5.02 8.97 8.21
N VAL A 44 -4.84 7.77 7.66
CA VAL A 44 -3.90 7.54 6.56
C VAL A 44 -4.34 8.27 5.29
N GLU A 45 -5.64 8.31 4.99
CA GLU A 45 -6.20 9.11 3.91
C GLU A 45 -5.86 10.59 4.10
N GLU A 46 -6.08 11.17 5.29
CA GLU A 46 -5.75 12.56 5.59
C GLU A 46 -4.24 12.84 5.44
N ILE A 47 -3.39 11.95 5.95
CA ILE A 47 -1.93 12.06 5.85
C ILE A 47 -1.50 12.06 4.39
N ILE A 48 -1.94 11.07 3.60
CA ILE A 48 -1.46 10.90 2.22
C ILE A 48 -2.06 11.96 1.30
N ILE A 49 -3.37 12.21 1.38
CA ILE A 49 -4.06 13.20 0.55
C ILE A 49 -3.57 14.61 0.91
N GLY A 50 -3.51 14.96 2.20
CA GLY A 50 -3.22 16.33 2.64
C GLY A 50 -4.09 17.36 1.89
N ASN A 51 -3.45 18.37 1.26
CA ASN A 51 -4.11 19.34 0.38
C ASN A 51 -4.17 18.92 -1.11
N GLY A 52 -3.88 17.65 -1.41
CA GLY A 52 -3.83 17.09 -2.76
C GLY A 52 -5.20 16.70 -3.33
N ASN A 53 -5.20 16.28 -4.59
CA ASN A 53 -6.40 15.75 -5.24
C ASN A 53 -6.77 14.37 -4.67
N ARG A 54 -7.89 14.31 -3.94
CA ARG A 54 -8.41 13.11 -3.27
C ARG A 54 -8.51 11.90 -4.19
N ASP A 55 -9.07 12.06 -5.39
CA ASP A 55 -9.32 10.94 -6.32
C ASP A 55 -8.00 10.32 -6.81
N LYS A 56 -6.93 11.11 -6.87
CA LYS A 56 -5.61 10.64 -7.31
C LYS A 56 -4.90 9.83 -6.23
N TYR A 57 -5.11 10.17 -4.95
CA TYR A 57 -4.33 9.61 -3.84
C TYR A 57 -5.11 8.63 -2.96
N LEU A 58 -6.42 8.46 -3.21
CA LEU A 58 -7.25 7.51 -2.48
C LEU A 58 -6.79 6.06 -2.67
N ALA A 59 -6.33 5.72 -3.88
CA ALA A 59 -5.76 4.41 -4.18
C ALA A 59 -4.50 4.17 -3.33
N ASP A 60 -3.54 5.09 -3.36
CA ASP A 60 -2.30 5.00 -2.59
C ASP A 60 -2.57 4.90 -1.08
N ALA A 61 -3.49 5.72 -0.55
CA ALA A 61 -3.94 5.65 0.85
C ALA A 61 -4.50 4.28 1.21
N THR A 62 -5.32 3.69 0.34
CA THR A 62 -5.85 2.34 0.54
C THR A 62 -4.72 1.32 0.60
N HIS A 63 -3.73 1.39 -0.29
CA HIS A 63 -2.62 0.43 -0.32
C HIS A 63 -1.77 0.51 0.94
N VAL A 64 -1.51 1.71 1.45
CA VAL A 64 -0.70 1.90 2.66
C VAL A 64 -1.38 1.30 3.89
N VAL A 65 -2.70 1.51 4.03
CA VAL A 65 -3.50 0.87 5.10
C VAL A 65 -3.43 -0.66 4.98
N GLU A 66 -3.63 -1.18 3.77
CA GLU A 66 -3.61 -2.61 3.52
C GLU A 66 -2.24 -3.25 3.75
N ALA A 67 -1.15 -2.51 3.46
CA ALA A 67 0.21 -2.91 3.73
C ALA A 67 0.50 -2.96 5.24
N GLY A 68 0.12 -1.93 5.99
CA GLY A 68 0.25 -1.90 7.45
C GLY A 68 -0.50 -3.03 8.15
N ALA A 69 -1.74 -3.31 7.71
CA ALA A 69 -2.56 -4.35 8.31
C ALA A 69 -2.06 -5.78 8.05
N ARG A 70 -1.32 -6.02 6.97
CA ARG A 70 -1.06 -7.40 6.48
C ARG A 70 0.40 -7.78 6.28
N HIS A 71 1.26 -6.84 5.88
CA HIS A 71 2.64 -7.15 5.44
C HIS A 71 3.70 -6.38 6.23
N GLY A 72 3.33 -5.26 6.85
CA GLY A 72 4.22 -4.41 7.63
C GLY A 72 5.18 -3.54 6.80
N TYR A 73 5.24 -3.71 5.48
CA TYR A 73 6.06 -2.92 4.57
C TYR A 73 5.25 -2.38 3.39
N PHE A 74 5.51 -1.14 3.02
CA PHE A 74 4.99 -0.52 1.79
C PHE A 74 6.18 -0.02 0.96
N ILE A 75 6.40 -0.63 -0.20
CA ILE A 75 7.55 -0.35 -1.05
C ILE A 75 7.15 0.68 -2.10
N THR A 76 7.79 1.85 -2.12
CA THR A 76 7.46 2.90 -3.09
C THR A 76 8.65 3.80 -3.43
N THR A 77 8.67 4.33 -4.65
CA THR A 77 9.61 5.39 -5.07
C THR A 77 8.99 6.79 -4.98
N ASP A 78 7.72 6.94 -4.57
CA ASP A 78 7.11 8.27 -4.44
C ASP A 78 7.70 9.01 -3.24
N GLY A 79 8.45 10.08 -3.51
CA GLY A 79 9.07 10.92 -2.48
C GLY A 79 8.05 11.46 -1.48
N ARG A 80 6.82 11.77 -1.91
CA ARG A 80 5.78 12.36 -1.06
C ARG A 80 5.25 11.40 -0.01
N ILE A 81 5.25 10.10 -0.30
CA ILE A 81 4.86 9.06 0.66
C ILE A 81 6.07 8.74 1.56
N ASN A 82 7.27 8.71 1.00
CA ASN A 82 8.51 8.53 1.76
C ASN A 82 8.71 9.64 2.81
N ASP A 83 8.37 10.89 2.50
CA ASP A 83 8.45 12.02 3.43
C ASP A 83 7.51 11.85 4.64
N LYS A 84 6.46 11.04 4.50
CA LYS A 84 5.43 10.78 5.54
C LYS A 84 5.64 9.45 6.26
N ARG A 85 6.76 8.75 6.02
CA ARG A 85 7.00 7.39 6.50
C ARG A 85 6.88 7.23 8.02
N ASP A 86 7.34 8.21 8.79
CA ASP A 86 7.34 8.15 10.25
C ASP A 86 5.91 8.32 10.80
N GLU A 87 5.14 9.25 10.23
CA GLU A 87 3.74 9.49 10.58
C GLU A 87 2.85 8.28 10.22
N LEU A 88 3.08 7.69 9.03
CA LEU A 88 2.38 6.49 8.59
C LEU A 88 2.70 5.27 9.48
N LYS A 89 3.96 5.15 9.92
CA LYS A 89 4.37 4.10 10.85
C LYS A 89 3.71 4.24 12.22
N GLU A 90 3.56 5.45 12.72
CA GLU A 90 2.89 5.71 14.00
C GLU A 90 1.38 5.35 13.93
N VAL A 91 0.72 5.72 12.84
CA VAL A 91 -0.74 5.58 12.70
C VAL A 91 -1.17 4.15 12.38
N CYS A 92 -0.48 3.49 11.46
CA CYS A 92 -0.89 2.18 10.95
C CYS A 92 0.19 1.10 11.02
N GLY A 93 1.35 1.37 11.62
CA GLY A 93 2.41 0.39 11.84
C GLY A 93 3.20 0.02 10.58
N VAL A 94 2.89 0.63 9.43
CA VAL A 94 3.54 0.33 8.14
C VAL A 94 4.95 0.92 8.09
N ARG A 95 5.90 0.15 7.54
CA ARG A 95 7.23 0.64 7.20
C ARG A 95 7.25 1.01 5.72
N VAL A 96 7.24 2.30 5.43
CA VAL A 96 7.45 2.80 4.07
C VAL A 96 8.95 2.76 3.76
N ILE A 97 9.31 2.10 2.67
CA ILE A 97 10.69 1.94 2.21
C ILE A 97 10.78 2.07 0.70
N THR A 98 11.96 2.42 0.21
CA THR A 98 12.29 2.43 -1.22
C THR A 98 12.66 1.02 -1.71
N PRO A 99 12.58 0.75 -3.02
CA PRO A 99 13.09 -0.51 -3.57
C PRO A 99 14.57 -0.78 -3.26
N ALA A 100 15.40 0.27 -3.20
CA ALA A 100 16.81 0.14 -2.85
C ALA A 100 17.02 -0.28 -1.39
N GLU A 101 16.26 0.30 -0.46
CA GLU A 101 16.24 -0.12 0.95
C GLU A 101 15.73 -1.56 1.10
N TRP A 102 14.71 -1.96 0.32
CA TRP A 102 14.22 -3.33 0.31
C TRP A 102 15.28 -4.35 -0.14
N LEU A 103 16.00 -4.05 -1.23
CA LEU A 103 17.10 -4.91 -1.71
C LEU A 103 18.22 -5.01 -0.67
N SER A 104 18.55 -3.91 0.00
CA SER A 104 19.57 -3.90 1.06
C SER A 104 19.18 -4.77 2.26
N LEU A 105 17.87 -4.87 2.58
CA LEU A 105 17.36 -5.78 3.62
C LEU A 105 17.46 -7.26 3.19
N TRP A 106 17.34 -7.54 1.89
CA TRP A 106 17.41 -8.89 1.34
C TRP A 106 18.84 -9.40 1.23
N ASP A 107 19.79 -8.53 0.86
CA ASP A 107 21.21 -8.88 0.73
C ASP A 107 21.91 -9.13 2.09
N CYS A 108 21.25 -8.81 3.20
CA CYS A 108 21.74 -9.10 4.56
C CYS A 108 21.19 -10.41 5.17
N GLN A 109 20.42 -11.21 4.42
CA GLN A 109 19.89 -12.51 4.87
C GLN A 109 20.74 -13.70 4.45
#